data_AF-A0A7M3TE88-F1
#
_entry.id   AF-A0A7M3TE88-F1
#
_cell.length_a   1.000
_cell.length_b   1.000
_cell.length_c   1.000
_cell.angle_alpha   90.00
_cell.angle_beta   90.00
_cell.angle_gamma   90.00
#
_symmetry.space_group_name_H-M   'P 1'
#
loop_
_entity.id
_entity.type
_entity.pdbx_description
1 polymer ?
#
loop_
_entity_poly.entity_id
_entity_poly.type
_entity_poly.pdbx_seq_one_letter_code
_entity_poly.pdbx_strand_id
1 'polypeptide(L)'
;MRRYCMIQENSKVKRLLAIIKTHYKAEYGDSIIQEVNLSHVANKIYNDNIKKAVKDLWQDLELKLGYEIRLLEVNSKVSILHKFNKRSRDLCFIVKIRADITSEDIFDSIYNASDFKVKLRAIEV
;
A
#
# COMPACT_ATOMS: atom_id res chain seq x y z
N MET A 1 -10.34 -2.19 16.09
CA MET A 1 -10.59 -1.89 14.66
C MET A 1 -9.77 -0.67 14.25
N ARG A 2 -8.91 -0.78 13.23
CA ARG A 2 -8.12 0.34 12.72
C ARG A 2 -8.65 0.78 11.35
N ARG A 3 -8.63 2.07 11.04
CA ARG A 3 -9.07 2.63 9.76
C ARG A 3 -7.87 3.06 8.94
N TYR A 4 -7.86 2.72 7.66
CA TYR A 4 -6.81 3.06 6.72
C TYR A 4 -7.38 3.79 5.51
N CYS A 5 -6.67 4.83 5.05
CA CYS A 5 -6.95 5.49 3.78
C CYS A 5 -6.24 4.71 2.66
N MET A 6 -6.95 3.78 2.02
CA MET A 6 -6.41 2.92 0.98
C MET A 6 -6.44 3.61 -0.38
N ILE A 7 -5.35 3.54 -1.13
CA ILE A 7 -5.30 3.99 -2.53
C ILE A 7 -6.01 2.95 -3.40
N GLN A 8 -6.95 3.38 -4.24
CA GLN A 8 -7.61 2.49 -5.19
C GLN A 8 -6.66 2.08 -6.32
N GLU A 9 -6.72 0.80 -6.68
CA GLU A 9 -5.83 0.20 -7.66
C GLU A 9 -6.16 0.62 -9.10
N ASN A 10 -5.47 1.66 -9.61
CA ASN A 10 -5.38 1.93 -11.05
C ASN A 10 -4.20 1.16 -11.69
N SER A 11 -4.01 1.30 -13.01
CA SER A 11 -2.96 0.57 -13.74
C SER A 11 -1.54 0.80 -13.18
N LYS A 12 -1.23 2.02 -12.73
CA LYS A 12 0.08 2.39 -12.15
C LYS A 12 0.29 1.71 -10.79
N VAL A 13 -0.70 1.81 -9.90
CA VAL A 13 -0.67 1.18 -8.57
C VAL A 13 -0.57 -0.34 -8.70
N LYS A 14 -1.37 -0.95 -9.59
CA LYS A 14 -1.32 -2.40 -9.85
C LYS A 14 0.05 -2.85 -10.32
N ARG A 15 0.67 -2.10 -11.24
CA ARG A 15 2.01 -2.41 -11.74
C ARG A 15 3.04 -2.39 -10.61
N LEU A 16 3.04 -1.35 -9.78
CA LEU A 16 3.96 -1.27 -8.63
C LEU A 16 3.71 -2.40 -7.63
N LEU A 17 2.45 -2.65 -7.25
CA LEU A 17 2.09 -3.76 -6.36
C LEU A 17 2.51 -5.11 -6.93
N ALA A 18 2.38 -5.34 -8.24
CA ALA A 18 2.81 -6.58 -8.88
C ALA A 18 4.32 -6.79 -8.77
N ILE A 19 5.11 -5.75 -9.06
CA ILE A 19 6.58 -5.80 -8.92
C ILE A 19 6.97 -6.10 -7.47
N ILE A 20 6.34 -5.41 -6.50
CA ILE A 20 6.58 -5.66 -5.07
C ILE A 20 6.20 -7.11 -4.74
N LYS A 21 4.98 -7.56 -5.05
CA LYS A 21 4.51 -8.93 -4.75
C LYS A 21 5.47 -10.01 -5.26
N THR A 22 6.11 -9.81 -6.41
CA THR A 22 7.03 -10.78 -7.01
C THR A 22 8.41 -10.79 -6.35
N HIS A 23 8.92 -9.64 -5.92
CA HIS A 23 10.34 -9.50 -5.54
C HIS A 23 10.58 -9.21 -4.07
N TYR A 24 9.56 -8.77 -3.34
CA TYR A 24 9.62 -8.43 -1.93
C TYR A 24 9.51 -9.67 -1.04
N LYS A 25 10.55 -9.95 -0.25
CA LYS A 25 10.51 -11.00 0.76
C LYS A 25 10.02 -10.45 2.10
N ALA A 26 8.70 -10.42 2.27
CA ALA A 26 8.06 -10.09 3.55
C ALA A 26 8.54 -11.03 4.66
N GLU A 27 8.83 -10.47 5.82
CA GLU A 27 9.07 -11.22 7.05
C GLU A 27 7.74 -11.42 7.78
N TYR A 28 7.43 -12.67 8.11
CA TYR A 28 6.28 -12.96 8.95
C TYR A 28 6.64 -12.61 10.39
N GLY A 29 6.37 -11.37 10.79
CA GLY A 29 6.36 -11.00 12.20
C GLY A 29 5.08 -11.50 12.88
N ASP A 30 5.03 -11.44 14.20
CA ASP A 30 3.87 -11.87 15.01
C ASP A 30 2.59 -11.03 14.77
N SER A 31 2.73 -9.90 14.07
CA SER A 31 1.63 -8.98 13.79
C SER A 31 0.84 -9.36 12.51
N ILE A 32 -0.48 -9.47 12.66
CA ILE A 32 -1.44 -9.73 11.58
C ILE A 32 -1.45 -8.60 10.54
N ILE A 33 -1.18 -7.37 10.96
CA ILE A 33 -1.14 -6.19 10.08
C ILE A 33 0.15 -5.41 10.34
N GLN A 34 0.83 -5.02 9.27
CA GLN A 34 2.04 -4.19 9.34
C GLN A 34 1.99 -3.05 8.33
N GLU A 35 2.39 -1.86 8.76
CA GLU A 35 2.60 -0.70 7.87
C GLU A 35 4.10 -0.53 7.63
N VAL A 36 4.55 -0.75 6.40
CA VAL A 36 5.98 -0.63 6.05
C VAL A 36 6.23 0.53 5.08
N ASN A 37 7.39 1.17 5.21
CA ASN A 37 7.80 2.25 4.30
C ASN A 37 8.63 1.73 3.12
N LEU A 38 8.94 2.63 2.19
CA LEU A 38 9.79 2.36 1.04
C LEU A 38 11.14 1.75 1.43
N SER A 39 11.79 2.28 2.47
CA SER A 39 13.11 1.78 2.91
C SER A 39 13.03 0.31 3.33
N HIS A 40 12.02 -0.05 4.11
CA HIS A 40 11.75 -1.43 4.51
C HIS A 40 11.55 -2.34 3.29
N VAL A 41 10.66 -1.95 2.36
CA VAL A 41 10.37 -2.74 1.15
C VAL A 41 11.62 -2.89 0.29
N ALA A 42 12.34 -1.80 0.02
CA ALA A 42 13.53 -1.79 -0.82
C ALA A 42 14.67 -2.64 -0.23
N ASN A 43 14.86 -2.63 1.08
CA ASN A 43 15.90 -3.42 1.75
C ASN A 43 15.64 -4.94 1.68
N LYS A 44 14.39 -5.35 1.41
CA LYS A 44 14.00 -6.76 1.25
C LYS A 44 13.90 -7.21 -0.22
N ILE A 45 14.34 -6.36 -1.15
CA ILE A 45 14.48 -6.68 -2.58
C ILE A 45 15.96 -6.84 -2.90
N TYR A 46 16.36 -8.04 -3.34
CA TYR A 46 17.77 -8.36 -3.61
C TYR A 46 18.29 -7.82 -4.94
N ASN A 47 17.44 -7.77 -5.97
CA ASN A 47 17.84 -7.30 -7.29
C ASN A 47 17.85 -5.76 -7.31
N ASP A 48 19.02 -5.16 -7.55
CA ASP A 48 19.19 -3.70 -7.48
C ASP A 48 18.42 -2.93 -8.57
N ASN A 49 18.25 -3.51 -9.76
CA ASN A 49 17.45 -2.90 -10.81
C ASN A 49 15.96 -2.85 -10.41
N ILE A 50 15.45 -3.93 -9.80
CA ILE A 50 14.08 -3.96 -9.27
C ILE A 50 13.95 -3.01 -8.09
N LYS A 51 14.92 -2.97 -7.19
CA LYS A 51 14.95 -2.05 -6.05
C LYS A 51 14.87 -0.60 -6.52
N LYS A 52 15.65 -0.23 -7.55
CA LYS A 52 15.59 1.09 -8.18
C LYS A 52 14.22 1.35 -8.79
N ALA A 53 13.68 0.43 -9.58
CA ALA A 53 12.35 0.58 -10.18
C ALA A 53 11.24 0.77 -9.14
N VAL A 54 11.29 0.03 -8.02
CA VAL A 54 10.32 0.19 -6.92
C VAL A 54 10.47 1.57 -6.26
N LYS A 55 11.70 2.04 -5.99
CA LYS A 55 11.93 3.37 -5.44
C LYS A 55 11.39 4.47 -6.36
N ASP A 56 11.73 4.41 -7.65
CA ASP A 56 11.32 5.42 -8.62
C ASP A 56 9.79 5.49 -8.76
N LEU A 57 9.13 4.32 -8.89
CA LEU A 57 7.66 4.25 -9.01
C LEU A 57 6.94 4.65 -7.71
N TRP A 58 7.49 4.31 -6.55
CA TRP A 58 6.94 4.69 -5.26
C TRP A 58 7.03 6.20 -5.04
N GLN A 59 8.19 6.78 -5.30
CA GLN A 59 8.42 8.22 -5.16
C GLN A 59 7.59 9.02 -6.17
N ASP A 60 7.43 8.54 -7.40
CA ASP A 60 6.51 9.13 -8.38
C ASP A 60 5.06 9.12 -7.89
N LEU A 61 4.64 8.04 -7.21
CA LEU A 61 3.30 7.94 -6.62
C LEU A 61 3.12 8.92 -5.45
N GLU A 62 4.10 9.02 -4.54
CA GLU A 62 4.09 10.00 -3.45
C GLU A 62 4.08 11.44 -3.96
N LEU A 63 4.90 11.74 -4.97
CA LEU A 63 4.98 13.06 -5.59
C LEU A 63 3.64 13.47 -6.21
N LYS A 64 2.99 12.55 -6.93
CA LYS A 64 1.68 12.80 -7.54
C LYS A 64 0.58 12.98 -6.50
N LEU A 65 0.58 12.16 -5.45
CA LEU A 65 -0.42 12.25 -4.39
C LEU A 65 -0.22 13.50 -3.52
N GLY A 66 1.01 13.97 -3.36
CA GLY A 66 1.37 15.02 -2.40
C GLY A 66 1.43 14.54 -0.94
N TYR A 67 1.42 13.22 -0.73
CA TYR A 67 1.42 12.60 0.60
C TYR A 67 2.40 11.43 0.66
N GLU A 68 2.94 11.20 1.84
CA GLU A 68 3.67 9.96 2.15
C GLU A 68 2.71 8.76 2.05
N ILE A 69 3.19 7.67 1.45
CA ILE A 69 2.45 6.41 1.38
C ILE A 69 3.16 5.31 2.16
N ARG A 70 2.40 4.31 2.60
CA ARG A 70 2.91 3.08 3.21
C ARG A 70 2.35 1.87 2.47
N LEU A 71 3.09 0.77 2.49
CA LEU A 71 2.57 -0.53 2.10
C LEU A 71 1.95 -1.15 3.34
N LEU A 72 0.65 -1.45 3.27
CA LEU A 72 -0.05 -2.19 4.29
C LEU A 72 0.01 -3.67 3.95
N GLU A 73 0.63 -4.43 4.83
CA GLU A 73 0.76 -5.88 4.75
C GLU A 73 -0.25 -6.52 5.68
N VAL A 74 -1.15 -7.32 5.12
CA VAL A 74 -2.07 -8.12 5.92
C VAL A 74 -1.65 -9.58 5.85
N ASN A 75 -1.07 -10.05 6.95
CA ASN A 75 -0.66 -11.43 7.21
C ASN A 75 -1.82 -12.23 7.83
N SER A 76 -3.01 -12.13 7.25
CA SER A 76 -4.16 -12.93 7.66
C SER A 76 -4.16 -14.28 6.94
N LYS A 77 -4.54 -15.36 7.66
CA LYS A 77 -4.85 -16.66 7.03
C LYS A 77 -6.08 -16.57 6.11
N VAL A 78 -6.89 -15.52 6.26
CA VAL A 78 -8.09 -15.22 5.48
C VAL A 78 -7.81 -13.95 4.67
N SER A 79 -7.67 -14.08 3.36
CA SER A 79 -7.48 -12.93 2.47
C SER A 79 -8.70 -12.00 2.57
N ILE A 80 -8.45 -10.73 2.90
CA ILE A 80 -9.42 -9.64 2.88
C ILE A 80 -9.82 -9.31 1.42
N LEU A 81 -9.03 -9.74 0.42
CA LEU A 81 -9.23 -9.40 -0.99
C LEU A 81 -9.74 -10.52 -1.90
N HIS A 82 -9.64 -11.82 -1.59
CA HIS A 82 -10.26 -12.88 -2.43
C HIS A 82 -10.68 -14.17 -1.70
N LYS A 83 -11.80 -14.74 -2.16
CA LYS A 83 -12.52 -15.92 -1.63
C LYS A 83 -11.92 -17.28 -2.01
N PHE A 84 -10.77 -17.35 -2.67
CA PHE A 84 -10.17 -18.62 -3.08
C PHE A 84 -8.64 -18.63 -3.00
N ASN A 85 -8.14 -19.64 -2.29
CA ASN A 85 -6.79 -20.20 -2.23
C ASN A 85 -5.72 -19.64 -1.28
N LYS A 86 -5.01 -20.62 -0.69
CA LYS A 86 -3.98 -20.58 0.34
C LYS A 86 -2.91 -19.50 0.10
N ARG A 87 -2.62 -18.71 1.13
CA ARG A 87 -1.45 -17.83 1.30
C ARG A 87 -1.36 -16.57 0.41
N SER A 88 -2.46 -15.96 -0.05
CA SER A 88 -2.35 -14.64 -0.68
C SER A 88 -2.08 -13.55 0.37
N ARG A 89 -0.85 -13.00 0.37
CA ARG A 89 -0.54 -11.78 1.11
C ARG A 89 -1.34 -10.63 0.48
N ASP A 90 -2.23 -10.04 1.26
CA ASP A 90 -2.95 -8.85 0.81
C ASP A 90 -2.06 -7.63 1.05
N LEU A 91 -1.44 -7.18 -0.03
CA LEU A 91 -0.64 -5.96 -0.08
C LEU A 91 -1.48 -4.87 -0.74
N CYS A 92 -1.56 -3.72 -0.09
CA CYS A 92 -2.16 -2.52 -0.66
C CYS A 92 -1.41 -1.28 -0.20
N PHE A 93 -1.53 -0.20 -0.96
CA PHE A 93 -0.97 1.08 -0.55
C PHE A 93 -1.98 1.89 0.26
N ILE A 94 -1.49 2.56 1.29
CA ILE A 94 -2.24 3.49 2.11
C ILE A 94 -1.56 4.85 2.09
N VAL A 95 -2.36 5.91 2.19
CA VAL A 95 -1.86 7.27 2.41
C VAL A 95 -1.66 7.48 3.91
N LYS A 96 -0.50 8.00 4.32
CA LYS A 96 -0.19 8.31 5.73
C LYS A 96 -0.85 9.62 6.15
N ILE A 97 -2.17 9.62 6.25
CA ILE A 97 -2.97 10.71 6.83
C ILE A 97 -3.53 10.28 8.19
N ARG A 98 -3.72 11.22 9.11
CA ARG A 98 -4.40 10.91 10.37
C ARG A 98 -5.86 10.55 10.06
N ALA A 99 -6.30 9.39 10.53
CA ALA A 99 -7.62 8.84 10.25
C ALA A 99 -8.75 9.46 11.09
N ASP A 100 -8.45 10.49 11.89
CA ASP A 100 -9.42 11.35 12.57
C ASP A 100 -9.94 12.48 11.65
N ILE A 101 -9.20 12.80 10.58
CA ILE A 101 -9.61 13.77 9.57
C ILE A 101 -10.44 13.04 8.51
N THR A 102 -11.72 12.85 8.83
CA THR A 102 -12.78 12.35 7.93
C THR A 102 -13.30 13.45 6.99
N SER A 103 -12.47 14.37 6.52
CA SER A 103 -12.95 15.35 5.54
C SER A 103 -12.92 14.69 4.16
N GLU A 104 -14.11 14.47 3.58
CA GLU A 104 -14.29 14.18 2.16
C GLU A 104 -13.43 15.13 1.30
N ASP A 105 -13.26 16.38 1.76
CA ASP A 105 -12.36 17.40 1.21
C ASP A 105 -10.93 16.92 0.96
N ILE A 106 -10.34 16.07 1.82
CA ILE A 106 -8.99 15.54 1.58
C ILE A 106 -9.02 14.50 0.46
N PHE A 107 -10.05 13.67 0.38
CA PHE A 107 -10.14 12.66 -0.67
C PHE A 107 -10.40 13.30 -2.02
N ASP A 108 -11.25 14.33 -2.04
CA ASP A 108 -11.50 15.15 -3.22
C ASP A 108 -10.25 15.95 -3.61
N SER A 109 -9.53 16.53 -2.64
CA SER A 109 -8.26 17.20 -2.91
C SER A 109 -7.22 16.25 -3.50
N ILE A 110 -7.08 15.04 -2.95
CA ILE A 110 -6.18 14.01 -3.50
C ILE A 110 -6.60 13.68 -4.93
N TYR A 111 -7.88 13.41 -5.16
CA TYR A 111 -8.38 13.04 -6.48
C TYR A 111 -8.16 14.16 -7.50
N ASN A 112 -8.52 15.40 -7.15
CA ASN A 112 -8.40 16.56 -8.03
C ASN A 112 -6.95 16.89 -8.37
N ALA A 113 -6.01 16.68 -7.43
CA ALA A 113 -4.59 16.96 -7.66
C ALA A 113 -3.85 15.85 -8.41
N SER A 114 -4.29 14.59 -8.27
CA SER A 114 -3.46 13.43 -8.61
C SER A 114 -4.13 12.40 -9.53
N ASP A 115 -5.44 12.50 -9.74
CA ASP A 115 -6.29 11.50 -10.40
C ASP A 115 -6.25 10.11 -9.72
N PHE A 116 -5.80 10.05 -8.47
CA PHE A 116 -5.89 8.85 -7.64
C PHE A 116 -7.09 8.93 -6.71
N LYS A 117 -7.90 7.87 -6.72
CA LYS A 117 -9.00 7.69 -5.78
C LYS A 117 -8.49 7.03 -4.51
N VAL A 118 -8.94 7.49 -3.36
CA VAL A 118 -8.69 6.86 -2.06
C VAL A 118 -10.00 6.45 -1.41
N LYS A 119 -9.96 5.49 -0.48
CA LYS A 119 -11.13 5.05 0.28
C LYS A 119 -10.76 4.72 1.72
N LEU A 120 -11.62 5.08 2.67
CA LEU A 120 -11.49 4.58 4.04
C LEU A 120 -11.93 3.13 4.13
N ARG A 121 -11.10 2.32 4.76
CA ARG A 121 -11.39 0.92 5.06
C ARG A 121 -11.04 0.62 6.51
N ALA A 122 -12.03 0.11 7.24
CA ALA A 122 -11.80 -0.47 8.54
C ALA A 122 -11.26 -1.89 8.36
N ILE A 123 -10.23 -2.23 9.14
CA ILE A 123 -9.70 -3.59 9.23
C ILE A 123 -9.76 -4.01 10.70
N GLU A 124 -10.39 -5.16 10.93
CA GLU A 124 -10.38 -5.86 12.20
C GLU A 124 -9.04 -6.58 12.36
N VAL A 125 -8.42 -6.42 13.53
CA VAL A 125 -7.11 -6.98 13.86
C VAL A 125 -7.32 -8.04 14.93
#